data_AF-A0A9E2XF90-F1
#
_entry.id   AF-A0A9E2XF90-F1
#
_cell.length_a   1.000
_cell.length_b   1.000
_cell.length_c   1.000
_cell.angle_alpha   90.00
_cell.angle_beta   90.00
_cell.angle_gamma   90.00
#
_symmetry.space_group_name_H-M   'P 1'
#
loop_
_entity.id
_entity.type
_entity.pdbx_description
1 polymer ?
#
loop_
_entity_poly.entity_id
_entity_poly.type
_entity_poly.pdbx_seq_one_letter_code
_entity_poly.pdbx_strand_id
1 'polypeptide(L)'
;METRDKIFPRNLTARAAYQVPGNPDTSRPEDAVANCYPGLELDLRNLDRRFFPGLLFNYVARPDNSEPYSQPHRYGARLFYVDYRNEPDLALPYPKELAAASPEWQEPLAARLLDDLSGDKGTALAEGNWYIDWVGQAVRDRGGPAPDKRIVMNRRDGTPLDGLFVWRIIRGLEFAPLTLGLKCRDTNEEIVIEGWRRRFTHPHTGVISLAYQPGEMLQSLCSPWQHDFRDCSCHYWASNRPDIVHGEIYPGEPVLPSGRAEDPVRATVLLDWMRADHSRAMAAAAQNNYAANRPFQMDHYQINSTWQVLNVVVNNTEIGDFWMPPQIDSAKPYNSPAELAKAIKKELAPLEMTLALEYLYARFSLRAPEECQGLPMMADDMLFARHVLILVAVAEMEHLRAGNELLWLLHQAEFVRDFEPVLTPAKRVRVSANGKSRRRMLRRLEPATLDDFIAIERPSGFIDGAYARTVATLRQPGYPKDLLQMSERIVADGMQHYQQFCDLRSVLRAYEGTDAAGKPVYPYLRDVEVASDADAADALALYGKIRDELSVAYQRMSSQNYPEAGALVLSARAAMAELLEVGDKLAARGIGIPFWRP
;
A
#
# COMPACT_ATOMS: atom_id res chain seq x y z
N MET A 1 -16.11 -36.34 21.15
CA MET A 1 -16.37 -35.63 19.89
C MET A 1 -16.30 -34.15 20.22
N GLU A 2 -15.07 -33.65 20.28
CA GLU A 2 -14.76 -32.29 20.77
C GLU A 2 -14.96 -31.26 19.66
N THR A 3 -15.62 -30.18 20.04
CA THR A 3 -15.94 -28.99 19.27
C THR A 3 -14.67 -28.32 18.76
N ARG A 4 -14.56 -28.17 17.43
CA ARG A 4 -13.50 -27.37 16.80
C ARG A 4 -13.66 -25.91 17.22
N ASP A 5 -12.75 -25.45 18.08
CA ASP A 5 -12.58 -24.03 18.40
C ASP A 5 -12.32 -23.25 17.11
N LYS A 6 -13.29 -22.42 16.72
CA LYS A 6 -13.08 -21.44 15.66
C LYS A 6 -12.09 -20.39 16.17
N ILE A 7 -10.99 -20.22 15.45
CA ILE A 7 -9.99 -19.18 15.70
C ILE A 7 -10.65 -17.82 15.48
N PHE A 8 -10.82 -17.04 16.55
CA PHE A 8 -11.27 -15.65 16.48
C PHE A 8 -10.06 -14.70 16.48
N PRO A 9 -9.77 -14.00 15.37
CA PRO A 9 -8.71 -13.01 15.35
C PRO A 9 -9.14 -11.77 16.15
N ARG A 10 -8.47 -11.51 17.28
CA ARG A 10 -8.75 -10.38 18.18
C ARG A 10 -8.08 -9.07 17.77
N ASN A 11 -7.29 -9.07 16.70
CA ASN A 11 -6.58 -7.89 16.22
C ASN A 11 -6.81 -7.75 14.70
N LEU A 12 -7.74 -6.88 14.31
CA LEU A 12 -8.24 -6.77 12.94
C LEU A 12 -7.37 -5.89 12.03
N THR A 13 -6.50 -5.03 12.58
CA THR A 13 -5.47 -4.30 11.81
C THR A 13 -4.39 -5.24 11.26
N ALA A 14 -4.16 -6.39 11.91
CA ALA A 14 -3.26 -7.42 11.41
C ALA A 14 -3.71 -8.03 10.06
N ARG A 15 -5.00 -7.92 9.69
CA ARG A 15 -5.50 -8.39 8.38
C ARG A 15 -5.12 -7.48 7.21
N ALA A 16 -4.79 -6.21 7.47
CA ALA A 16 -4.32 -5.28 6.45
C ALA A 16 -2.80 -5.40 6.22
N ALA A 17 -2.04 -5.75 7.26
CA ALA A 17 -0.59 -5.96 7.19
C ALA A 17 -0.15 -7.40 6.85
N TYR A 18 -1.08 -8.36 6.94
CA TYR A 18 -0.82 -9.74 6.56
C TYR A 18 -0.79 -9.87 5.03
N GLN A 19 0.41 -10.03 4.46
CA GLN A 19 0.55 -10.49 3.08
C GLN A 19 -0.03 -11.91 2.98
N VAL A 20 -1.16 -12.03 2.28
CA VAL A 20 -1.68 -13.34 1.88
C VAL A 20 -0.67 -13.93 0.89
N PRO A 21 -0.04 -15.08 1.19
CA PRO A 21 0.89 -15.71 0.26
C PRO A 21 0.19 -15.98 -1.08
N GLY A 22 0.82 -15.55 -2.18
CA GLY A 22 0.26 -15.71 -3.54
C GLY A 22 -0.40 -14.45 -4.12
N ASN A 23 -0.48 -13.35 -3.37
CA ASN A 23 -0.91 -12.07 -3.89
C ASN A 23 0.31 -11.20 -4.30
N PRO A 24 0.31 -10.55 -5.49
CA PRO A 24 1.39 -9.64 -5.89
C PRO A 24 1.38 -8.35 -5.05
N ASP A 25 2.51 -7.66 -4.93
CA ASP A 25 2.61 -6.43 -4.11
C ASP A 25 1.60 -5.35 -4.56
N THR A 26 1.32 -5.25 -5.87
CA THR A 26 0.32 -4.33 -6.45
C THR A 26 -1.14 -4.59 -6.05
N SER A 27 -1.42 -5.71 -5.38
CA SER A 27 -2.76 -6.05 -4.87
C SER A 27 -3.07 -5.44 -3.51
N ARG A 28 -2.10 -4.75 -2.91
CA ARG A 28 -2.25 -4.09 -1.62
C ARG A 28 -3.03 -2.77 -1.77
N PRO A 29 -3.88 -2.41 -0.79
CA PRO A 29 -4.58 -1.13 -0.78
C PRO A 29 -3.65 0.09 -0.84
N GLU A 30 -2.44 0.01 -0.29
CA GLU A 30 -1.42 1.07 -0.32
C GLU A 30 -0.73 1.22 -1.68
N ASP A 31 -0.65 0.12 -2.44
CA ASP A 31 -0.12 0.08 -3.80
C ASP A 31 -1.23 0.30 -4.86
N ALA A 32 -2.47 0.43 -4.40
CA ALA A 32 -3.58 0.87 -5.22
C ALA A 32 -3.45 2.36 -5.55
N VAL A 33 -3.86 2.73 -6.77
CA VAL A 33 -3.80 4.13 -7.25
C VAL A 33 -4.68 5.08 -6.39
N ALA A 34 -5.53 4.52 -5.52
CA ALA A 34 -6.26 5.19 -4.46
C ALA A 34 -5.42 6.06 -3.50
N ASN A 35 -4.11 5.81 -3.40
CA ASN A 35 -3.19 6.66 -2.63
C ASN A 35 -3.06 8.08 -3.22
N CYS A 36 -3.45 8.27 -4.49
CA CYS A 36 -3.48 9.56 -5.15
C CYS A 36 -4.89 10.17 -5.27
N TYR A 37 -5.96 9.35 -5.25
CA TYR A 37 -7.36 9.79 -5.30
C TYR A 37 -8.29 8.87 -4.48
N PRO A 38 -8.67 9.25 -3.25
CA PRO A 38 -9.56 8.45 -2.42
C PRO A 38 -10.96 8.32 -3.06
N GLY A 39 -11.46 7.08 -3.23
CA GLY A 39 -12.83 6.80 -3.69
C GLY A 39 -12.98 5.98 -4.98
N LEU A 40 -11.88 5.49 -5.56
CA LEU A 40 -11.88 4.71 -6.82
C LEU A 40 -12.01 3.18 -6.61
N GLU A 41 -11.78 2.68 -5.40
CA GLU A 41 -11.85 1.25 -5.03
C GLU A 41 -13.22 0.81 -4.50
N LEU A 42 -14.13 1.77 -4.30
CA LEU A 42 -15.42 1.54 -3.68
C LEU A 42 -16.41 2.55 -4.24
N ASP A 43 -17.43 2.05 -4.91
CA ASP A 43 -18.58 2.88 -5.20
C ASP A 43 -19.40 3.09 -3.93
N LEU A 44 -19.28 4.27 -3.35
CA LEU A 44 -20.00 4.66 -2.12
C LEU A 44 -21.52 4.53 -2.25
N ARG A 45 -22.08 4.56 -3.47
CA ARG A 45 -23.50 4.32 -3.69
C ARG A 45 -23.90 2.94 -3.17
N ASN A 46 -23.02 1.93 -3.27
CA ASN A 46 -23.28 0.58 -2.77
C ASN A 46 -23.47 0.55 -1.25
N LEU A 47 -22.79 1.43 -0.50
CA LEU A 47 -23.04 1.56 0.94
C LEU A 47 -24.44 2.12 1.21
N ASP A 48 -24.82 3.18 0.51
CA ASP A 48 -26.12 3.82 0.69
C ASP A 48 -27.29 2.99 0.15
N ARG A 49 -27.07 1.87 -0.54
CA ARG A 49 -28.17 0.96 -0.92
C ARG A 49 -28.83 0.31 0.30
N ARG A 50 -28.08 0.14 1.38
CA ARG A 50 -28.53 -0.42 2.67
C ARG A 50 -28.58 0.63 3.77
N PHE A 51 -28.89 1.88 3.41
CA PHE A 51 -28.91 2.98 4.36
C PHE A 51 -29.99 2.83 5.45
N PHE A 52 -31.06 2.09 5.16
CA PHE A 52 -32.18 1.83 6.06
C PHE A 52 -32.25 0.33 6.36
N PRO A 53 -32.27 -0.09 7.65
CA PRO A 53 -32.28 -1.51 8.01
C PRO A 53 -33.42 -2.29 7.37
N GLY A 54 -33.11 -3.48 6.85
CA GLY A 54 -34.10 -4.39 6.27
C GLY A 54 -34.64 -4.01 4.89
N LEU A 55 -34.21 -2.87 4.32
CA LEU A 55 -34.59 -2.45 2.96
C LEU A 55 -33.35 -2.21 2.11
N LEU A 56 -33.33 -2.76 0.89
CA LEU A 56 -32.25 -2.53 -0.06
C LEU A 56 -32.75 -1.77 -1.29
N PHE A 57 -32.09 -0.67 -1.61
CA PHE A 57 -32.46 0.22 -2.71
C PHE A 57 -31.48 0.16 -3.87
N ASN A 58 -31.97 0.49 -5.08
CA ASN A 58 -31.18 0.78 -6.27
C ASN A 58 -31.41 2.23 -6.67
N TYR A 59 -30.33 3.00 -6.82
CA TYR A 59 -30.39 4.35 -7.34
C TYR A 59 -30.41 4.30 -8.88
N VAL A 60 -31.61 4.33 -9.45
CA VAL A 60 -31.81 4.31 -10.90
C VAL A 60 -31.60 5.72 -11.44
N ALA A 61 -30.49 5.91 -12.12
CA ALA A 61 -30.07 7.19 -12.68
C ALA A 61 -29.93 7.13 -14.20
N ARG A 62 -29.95 8.30 -14.83
CA ARG A 62 -29.64 8.43 -16.25
C ARG A 62 -28.15 8.23 -16.55
N PRO A 63 -27.80 7.75 -17.76
CA PRO A 63 -26.43 7.74 -18.24
C PRO A 63 -25.84 9.16 -18.40
N ASP A 64 -26.68 10.14 -18.70
CA ASP A 64 -26.31 11.56 -18.84
C ASP A 64 -27.27 12.44 -18.01
N ASN A 65 -26.73 13.44 -17.34
CA ASN A 65 -27.50 14.42 -16.56
C ASN A 65 -28.07 15.57 -17.41
N SER A 66 -27.75 15.65 -18.71
CA SER A 66 -28.32 16.61 -19.66
C SER A 66 -29.78 16.29 -20.05
N GLU A 67 -30.49 17.23 -20.67
CA GLU A 67 -31.84 17.00 -21.23
C GLU A 67 -31.73 16.25 -22.58
N PRO A 68 -32.63 15.29 -22.89
CA PRO A 68 -34.01 15.20 -22.39
C PRO A 68 -34.33 14.09 -21.37
N TYR A 69 -35.14 14.42 -20.36
CA TYR A 69 -35.67 13.51 -19.32
C TYR A 69 -36.92 12.75 -19.78
N SER A 70 -36.76 11.81 -20.72
CA SER A 70 -37.89 11.22 -21.48
C SER A 70 -38.77 10.21 -20.73
N GLN A 71 -38.28 9.57 -19.66
CA GLN A 71 -39.03 8.58 -18.87
C GLN A 71 -38.83 8.77 -17.36
N PRO A 72 -39.27 9.91 -16.78
CA PRO A 72 -38.94 10.32 -15.42
C PRO A 72 -39.41 9.31 -14.35
N HIS A 73 -40.50 8.60 -14.62
CA HIS A 73 -41.08 7.56 -13.77
C HIS A 73 -40.23 6.27 -13.67
N ARG A 74 -39.05 6.20 -14.30
CA ARG A 74 -38.11 5.07 -14.12
C ARG A 74 -36.95 5.39 -13.17
N TYR A 75 -36.70 6.66 -12.89
CA TYR A 75 -35.53 7.10 -12.13
C TYR A 75 -35.86 7.39 -10.65
N GLY A 76 -34.85 7.41 -9.78
CA GLY A 76 -34.99 7.62 -8.34
C GLY A 76 -34.41 6.46 -7.52
N ALA A 77 -34.73 6.38 -6.22
CA ALA A 77 -34.33 5.25 -5.38
C ALA A 77 -35.44 4.19 -5.37
N ARG A 78 -35.26 3.13 -6.16
CA ARG A 78 -36.19 1.99 -6.25
C ARG A 78 -35.89 1.00 -5.14
N LEU A 79 -36.90 0.51 -4.44
CA LEU A 79 -36.75 -0.64 -3.55
C LEU A 79 -36.45 -1.88 -4.42
N PHE A 80 -35.32 -2.54 -4.15
CA PHE A 80 -34.91 -3.75 -4.86
C PHE A 80 -35.45 -5.00 -4.17
N TYR A 81 -35.30 -5.10 -2.85
CA TYR A 81 -35.93 -6.16 -2.05
C TYR A 81 -35.96 -5.80 -0.55
N VAL A 82 -36.77 -6.55 0.20
CA VAL A 82 -36.90 -6.49 1.67
C VAL A 82 -36.08 -7.62 2.29
N ASP A 83 -35.15 -7.30 3.20
CA ASP A 83 -34.15 -8.23 3.78
C ASP A 83 -34.24 -8.35 5.31
N TYR A 84 -35.44 -8.41 5.89
CA TYR A 84 -35.56 -8.42 7.35
C TYR A 84 -34.98 -9.69 8.03
N ARG A 85 -34.83 -10.80 7.30
CA ARG A 85 -34.38 -12.10 7.85
C ARG A 85 -32.87 -12.20 8.03
N ASN A 86 -32.09 -11.55 7.17
CA ASN A 86 -30.63 -11.56 7.23
C ASN A 86 -30.07 -10.22 7.70
N GLU A 87 -30.93 -9.36 8.26
CA GLU A 87 -30.57 -8.02 8.70
C GLU A 87 -29.95 -8.06 10.10
N PRO A 88 -28.62 -7.88 10.25
CA PRO A 88 -27.97 -7.89 11.56
C PRO A 88 -28.51 -6.82 12.51
N ASP A 89 -28.97 -5.68 11.98
CA ASP A 89 -29.51 -4.59 12.79
C ASP A 89 -30.91 -4.89 13.37
N LEU A 90 -31.59 -5.94 12.88
CA LEU A 90 -32.90 -6.41 13.35
C LEU A 90 -32.83 -7.78 14.06
N ALA A 91 -31.65 -8.40 14.15
CA ALA A 91 -31.48 -9.69 14.80
C ALA A 91 -31.61 -9.57 16.33
N LEU A 92 -32.64 -10.21 16.90
CA LEU A 92 -32.87 -10.27 18.35
C LEU A 92 -32.42 -11.63 18.95
N PRO A 93 -31.75 -11.65 20.14
CA PRO A 93 -31.32 -10.49 20.91
C PRO A 93 -30.16 -9.77 20.22
N TYR A 94 -30.23 -8.44 20.21
CA TYR A 94 -29.23 -7.57 19.60
C TYR A 94 -27.83 -7.95 20.13
N PRO A 95 -26.81 -8.17 19.27
CA PRO A 95 -25.51 -8.62 19.73
C PRO A 95 -24.97 -7.69 20.82
N LYS A 96 -24.59 -8.24 21.98
CA LYS A 96 -24.10 -7.46 23.15
C LYS A 96 -22.94 -6.53 22.81
N GLU A 97 -22.17 -6.87 21.79
CA GLU A 97 -21.03 -6.12 21.26
C GLU A 97 -21.46 -4.82 20.54
N LEU A 98 -22.64 -4.80 19.92
CA LEU A 98 -23.28 -3.60 19.35
C LEU A 98 -24.06 -2.81 20.42
N ALA A 99 -24.57 -3.50 21.44
CA ALA A 99 -25.42 -2.91 22.49
C ALA A 99 -24.72 -1.82 23.32
N ALA A 100 -23.41 -1.95 23.58
CA ALA A 100 -22.65 -0.95 24.34
C ALA A 100 -22.48 0.41 23.60
N ALA A 101 -22.80 0.46 22.31
CA ALA A 101 -22.59 1.64 21.45
C ALA A 101 -23.87 2.16 20.78
N SER A 102 -25.01 1.51 21.01
CA SER A 102 -26.26 1.79 20.31
C SER A 102 -27.15 2.73 21.13
N PRO A 103 -27.77 3.75 20.52
CA PRO A 103 -28.66 4.66 21.25
C PRO A 103 -29.92 3.98 21.80
N GLU A 104 -30.46 4.51 22.89
CA GLU A 104 -31.66 3.97 23.57
C GLU A 104 -32.90 3.86 22.67
N TRP A 105 -32.98 4.67 21.61
CA TRP A 105 -34.09 4.64 20.67
C TRP A 105 -34.05 3.45 19.69
N GLN A 106 -32.89 2.79 19.53
CA GLN A 106 -32.68 1.84 18.43
C GLN A 106 -33.39 0.50 18.65
N GLU A 107 -33.35 -0.08 19.85
CA GLU A 107 -34.01 -1.35 20.17
C GLU A 107 -35.55 -1.30 20.02
N PRO A 108 -36.28 -0.31 20.60
CA PRO A 108 -37.74 -0.23 20.40
C PRO A 108 -38.12 0.11 18.95
N LEU A 109 -37.27 0.79 18.19
CA LEU A 109 -37.47 1.00 16.75
C LEU A 109 -37.22 -0.29 15.95
N ALA A 110 -36.19 -1.06 16.29
CA ALA A 110 -35.87 -2.33 15.64
C ALA A 110 -37.02 -3.33 15.78
N ALA A 111 -37.61 -3.45 16.97
CA ALA A 111 -38.76 -4.34 17.21
C ALA A 111 -39.99 -3.94 16.36
N ARG A 112 -40.32 -2.63 16.30
CA ARG A 112 -41.43 -2.12 15.48
C ARG A 112 -41.16 -2.30 13.98
N LEU A 113 -39.94 -2.00 13.54
CA LEU A 113 -39.54 -2.16 12.15
C LEU A 113 -39.57 -3.63 11.71
N LEU A 114 -39.14 -4.54 12.58
CA LEU A 114 -39.22 -5.98 12.30
C LEU A 114 -40.67 -6.45 12.16
N ASP A 115 -41.59 -5.97 13.00
CA ASP A 115 -43.03 -6.27 12.89
C ASP A 115 -43.60 -5.74 11.56
N ASP A 116 -43.34 -4.47 11.23
CA ASP A 116 -43.75 -3.85 9.97
C ASP A 116 -43.23 -4.64 8.74
N LEU A 117 -41.94 -5.01 8.73
CA LEU A 117 -41.30 -5.70 7.60
C LEU A 117 -41.62 -7.20 7.52
N SER A 118 -42.06 -7.82 8.62
CA SER A 118 -42.48 -9.23 8.63
C SER A 118 -43.98 -9.42 8.43
N GLY A 119 -44.78 -8.36 8.57
CA GLY A 119 -46.22 -8.36 8.38
C GLY A 119 -46.69 -7.91 6.99
N ASP A 120 -47.90 -7.34 6.95
CA ASP A 120 -48.59 -6.96 5.70
C ASP A 120 -47.83 -5.90 4.89
N LYS A 121 -47.21 -4.92 5.57
CA LYS A 121 -46.42 -3.87 4.89
C LYS A 121 -45.22 -4.50 4.16
N GLY A 122 -44.47 -5.38 4.82
CA GLY A 122 -43.35 -6.09 4.21
C GLY A 122 -43.75 -6.94 3.01
N THR A 123 -44.91 -7.61 3.10
CA THR A 123 -45.48 -8.41 1.99
C THR A 123 -45.82 -7.51 0.81
N ALA A 124 -46.53 -6.39 1.03
CA ALA A 124 -46.85 -5.42 -0.01
C ALA A 124 -45.59 -4.80 -0.66
N LEU A 125 -44.56 -4.52 0.14
CA LEU A 125 -43.28 -3.99 -0.34
C LEU A 125 -42.50 -4.97 -1.22
N ALA A 126 -42.65 -6.27 -0.99
CA ALA A 126 -41.95 -7.30 -1.77
C ALA A 126 -42.55 -7.51 -3.18
N GLU A 127 -43.83 -7.18 -3.39
CA GLU A 127 -44.56 -7.48 -4.62
C GLU A 127 -44.73 -6.28 -5.58
N GLY A 128 -44.35 -5.06 -5.18
CA GLY A 128 -44.61 -3.83 -5.94
C GLY A 128 -43.37 -3.06 -6.43
N ASN A 129 -43.58 -2.13 -7.36
CA ASN A 129 -42.55 -1.18 -7.81
C ASN A 129 -42.49 0.06 -6.91
N TRP A 130 -41.89 -0.11 -5.74
CA TRP A 130 -41.77 0.92 -4.72
C TRP A 130 -40.56 1.82 -4.92
N TYR A 131 -40.74 3.12 -4.71
CA TYR A 131 -39.67 4.12 -4.72
C TYR A 131 -39.76 5.01 -3.48
N ILE A 132 -38.61 5.54 -3.05
CA ILE A 132 -38.61 6.59 -2.02
C ILE A 132 -39.28 7.84 -2.60
N ASP A 133 -40.41 8.23 -2.02
CA ASP A 133 -41.15 9.45 -2.37
C ASP A 133 -40.76 10.60 -1.46
N TRP A 134 -40.49 10.31 -0.19
CA TRP A 134 -39.96 11.30 0.75
C TRP A 134 -39.23 10.66 1.92
N VAL A 135 -38.40 11.46 2.58
CA VAL A 135 -37.68 11.10 3.80
C VAL A 135 -37.88 12.18 4.87
N GLY A 136 -38.11 11.77 6.12
CA GLY A 136 -38.26 12.64 7.26
C GLY A 136 -37.24 12.31 8.35
N GLN A 137 -36.42 13.27 8.75
CA GLN A 137 -35.47 13.14 9.86
C GLN A 137 -35.53 14.37 10.76
N ALA A 138 -35.61 14.15 12.08
CA ALA A 138 -35.45 15.21 13.06
C ALA A 138 -33.97 15.61 13.14
N VAL A 139 -33.63 16.81 12.66
CA VAL A 139 -32.25 17.32 12.63
C VAL A 139 -32.00 18.24 13.83
N ARG A 140 -31.09 17.88 14.75
CA ARG A 140 -30.75 18.76 15.89
C ARG A 140 -30.26 20.13 15.39
N ASP A 141 -31.06 21.17 15.58
CA ASP A 141 -30.59 22.54 15.39
C ASP A 141 -29.72 22.94 16.58
N ARG A 142 -28.75 23.84 16.38
CA ARG A 142 -27.83 24.33 17.43
C ARG A 142 -28.59 25.22 18.43
N GLY A 143 -29.50 24.65 19.23
CA GLY A 143 -30.12 25.33 20.38
C GLY A 143 -31.64 25.22 20.54
N GLY A 144 -32.36 24.32 19.86
CA GLY A 144 -33.81 24.15 20.07
C GLY A 144 -34.37 22.83 19.55
N PRO A 145 -35.61 22.45 19.92
CA PRO A 145 -36.27 21.26 19.39
C PRO A 145 -36.49 21.41 17.89
N ALA A 146 -36.05 20.40 17.14
CA ALA A 146 -36.05 20.37 15.69
C ALA A 146 -37.45 20.10 15.12
N PRO A 147 -37.93 20.86 14.13
CA PRO A 147 -39.08 20.42 13.34
C PRO A 147 -38.67 19.23 12.45
N ASP A 148 -39.56 18.24 12.30
CA ASP A 148 -39.39 17.15 11.33
C ASP A 148 -39.30 17.76 9.92
N LYS A 149 -38.08 17.74 9.34
CA LYS A 149 -37.88 18.19 7.96
C LYS A 149 -38.19 17.03 7.02
N ARG A 150 -39.30 17.13 6.30
CA ARG A 150 -39.66 16.23 5.21
C ARG A 150 -39.03 16.71 3.90
N ILE A 151 -38.22 15.86 3.28
CA ILE A 151 -37.62 16.09 1.96
C ILE A 151 -38.32 15.18 0.96
N VAL A 152 -38.96 15.77 -0.05
CA VAL A 152 -39.70 15.06 -1.10
C VAL A 152 -38.77 14.80 -2.29
N MET A 153 -38.88 13.61 -2.89
CA MET A 153 -38.05 13.11 -3.99
C MET A 153 -38.63 13.45 -5.37
N ASN A 154 -39.40 14.52 -5.45
CA ASN A 154 -40.00 15.03 -6.67
C ASN A 154 -39.61 16.49 -6.86
N ARG A 155 -39.43 16.89 -8.12
CA ARG A 155 -39.33 18.30 -8.53
C ARG A 155 -40.67 19.01 -8.28
N ARG A 156 -40.65 20.34 -8.36
CA ARG A 156 -41.85 21.18 -8.15
C ARG A 156 -42.97 20.89 -9.15
N ASP A 157 -42.64 20.38 -10.33
CA ASP A 157 -43.60 19.98 -11.37
C ASP A 157 -44.18 18.55 -11.14
N GLY A 158 -43.81 17.90 -10.04
CA GLY A 158 -44.25 16.55 -9.69
C GLY A 158 -43.39 15.43 -10.30
N THR A 159 -42.42 15.73 -11.15
CA THR A 159 -41.55 14.71 -11.75
C THR A 159 -40.57 14.13 -10.72
N PRO A 160 -40.36 12.80 -10.67
CA PRO A 160 -39.39 12.20 -9.75
C PRO A 160 -37.96 12.72 -9.99
N LEU A 161 -37.20 12.87 -8.90
CA LEU A 161 -35.77 13.16 -8.95
C LEU A 161 -35.00 11.97 -9.55
N ASP A 162 -33.93 12.27 -10.26
CA ASP A 162 -33.01 11.26 -10.76
C ASP A 162 -32.29 10.55 -9.58
N GLY A 163 -31.98 9.27 -9.75
CA GLY A 163 -31.38 8.43 -8.71
C GLY A 163 -30.12 9.01 -8.08
N LEU A 164 -29.28 9.75 -8.83
CA LEU A 164 -28.09 10.39 -8.28
C LEU A 164 -28.42 11.56 -7.33
N PHE A 165 -29.49 12.31 -7.59
CA PHE A 165 -29.93 13.36 -6.67
C PHE A 165 -30.54 12.77 -5.41
N VAL A 166 -31.37 11.73 -5.55
CA VAL A 166 -31.93 11.01 -4.40
C VAL A 166 -30.81 10.44 -3.54
N TRP A 167 -29.81 9.78 -4.15
CA TRP A 167 -28.63 9.27 -3.44
C TRP A 167 -27.90 10.37 -2.65
N ARG A 168 -27.65 11.54 -3.25
CA ARG A 168 -26.99 12.66 -2.55
C ARG A 168 -27.76 13.13 -1.32
N ILE A 169 -29.09 13.14 -1.40
CA ILE A 169 -29.96 13.48 -0.25
C ILE A 169 -29.82 12.42 0.84
N ILE A 170 -29.94 11.13 0.48
CA ILE A 170 -29.81 10.02 1.44
C ILE A 170 -28.43 9.96 2.09
N ARG A 171 -27.38 10.24 1.32
CA ARG A 171 -25.99 10.27 1.80
C ARG A 171 -25.76 11.33 2.88
N GLY A 172 -26.50 12.44 2.80
CA GLY A 172 -26.43 13.56 3.73
C GLY A 172 -27.21 13.37 5.03
N LEU A 173 -27.95 12.27 5.18
CA LEU A 173 -28.68 11.96 6.42
C LEU A 173 -27.73 11.62 7.57
N GLU A 174 -28.10 12.04 8.78
CA GLU A 174 -27.35 11.72 9.99
C GLU A 174 -27.73 10.35 10.55
N PHE A 175 -26.88 9.76 11.38
CA PHE A 175 -27.22 8.56 12.15
C PHE A 175 -28.25 8.90 13.24
N ALA A 176 -29.53 8.83 12.89
CA ALA A 176 -30.67 9.17 13.75
C ALA A 176 -31.95 8.44 13.28
N PRO A 177 -33.02 8.41 14.09
CA PRO A 177 -34.33 7.95 13.66
C PRO A 177 -34.78 8.60 12.35
N LEU A 178 -35.46 7.83 11.51
CA LEU A 178 -35.85 8.19 10.17
C LEU A 178 -37.23 7.66 9.86
N THR A 179 -38.06 8.46 9.20
CA THR A 179 -39.31 8.02 8.59
C THR A 179 -39.18 8.02 7.07
N LEU A 180 -39.55 6.92 6.43
CA LEU A 180 -39.55 6.78 4.98
C LEU A 180 -40.97 6.65 4.45
N GLY A 181 -41.30 7.46 3.45
CA GLY A 181 -42.47 7.27 2.61
C GLY A 181 -42.09 6.60 1.30
N LEU A 182 -42.62 5.40 1.09
CA LEU A 182 -42.45 4.63 -0.13
C LEU A 182 -43.73 4.71 -0.94
N LYS A 183 -43.60 5.01 -2.24
CA LYS A 183 -44.73 5.11 -3.14
C LYS A 183 -44.63 4.09 -4.26
N CYS A 184 -45.69 3.32 -4.46
CA CYS A 184 -45.78 2.36 -5.54
C CYS A 184 -46.08 3.10 -6.84
N ARG A 185 -45.27 2.90 -7.88
CA ARG A 185 -45.49 3.57 -9.17
C ARG A 185 -46.64 2.97 -9.97
N ASP A 186 -47.03 1.73 -9.69
CA ASP A 186 -48.09 1.04 -10.40
C ASP A 186 -49.47 1.35 -9.82
N THR A 187 -49.58 1.36 -8.48
CA THR A 187 -50.86 1.56 -7.77
C THR A 187 -51.02 2.98 -7.20
N ASN A 188 -49.95 3.76 -7.17
CA ASN A 188 -49.88 5.09 -6.51
C ASN A 188 -50.15 5.04 -4.99
N GLU A 189 -50.15 3.84 -4.40
CA GLU A 189 -50.26 3.63 -2.95
C GLU A 189 -49.00 4.11 -2.23
N GLU A 190 -49.17 4.51 -0.96
CA GLU A 190 -48.10 4.95 -0.08
C GLU A 190 -47.99 4.02 1.14
N ILE A 191 -46.77 3.60 1.44
CA ILE A 191 -46.42 2.89 2.66
C ILE A 191 -45.41 3.73 3.44
N VAL A 192 -45.70 3.98 4.71
CA VAL A 192 -44.82 4.71 5.63
C VAL A 192 -44.21 3.75 6.64
N ILE A 193 -42.89 3.81 6.77
CA ILE A 193 -42.11 2.97 7.69
C ILE A 193 -41.17 3.83 8.52
N GLU A 194 -41.10 3.53 9.81
CA GLU A 194 -40.18 4.14 10.76
C GLU A 194 -38.97 3.23 11.00
N GLY A 195 -37.79 3.83 11.09
CA GLY A 195 -36.54 3.13 11.35
C GLY A 195 -35.44 4.14 11.65
N TRP A 196 -34.24 3.92 11.10
CA TRP A 196 -33.12 4.84 11.27
C TRP A 196 -32.15 4.78 10.10
N ARG A 197 -31.35 5.83 9.96
CA ARG A 197 -30.19 5.80 9.07
C ARG A 197 -29.11 4.92 9.69
N ARG A 198 -28.69 3.86 9.03
CA ARG A 198 -27.62 2.94 9.46
C ARG A 198 -26.23 3.62 9.56
N ARG A 199 -25.36 3.13 10.44
CA ARG A 199 -23.90 3.33 10.34
C ARG A 199 -23.26 2.28 9.45
N PHE A 200 -22.37 2.71 8.57
CA PHE A 200 -21.62 1.78 7.71
C PHE A 200 -20.59 0.97 8.46
N THR A 201 -20.00 1.57 9.49
CA THR A 201 -18.94 0.98 10.30
C THR A 201 -19.33 0.94 11.77
N HIS A 202 -18.78 -0.04 12.47
CA HIS A 202 -18.89 -0.11 13.91
C HIS A 202 -18.14 1.07 14.56
N PRO A 203 -18.77 1.81 15.49
CA PRO A 203 -18.20 3.06 16.02
C PRO A 203 -16.89 2.89 16.79
N HIS A 204 -16.63 1.72 17.36
CA HIS A 204 -15.42 1.46 18.14
C HIS A 204 -14.33 0.73 17.36
N THR A 205 -14.69 -0.09 16.38
CA THR A 205 -13.73 -0.97 15.68
C THR A 205 -13.48 -0.55 14.24
N GLY A 206 -14.30 0.36 13.68
CA GLY A 206 -14.22 0.78 12.28
C GLY A 206 -14.63 -0.31 11.27
N VAL A 207 -15.02 -1.49 11.74
CA VAL A 207 -15.37 -2.64 10.90
C VAL A 207 -16.68 -2.38 10.15
N ILE A 208 -16.72 -2.66 8.86
CA ILE A 208 -17.91 -2.53 8.02
C ILE A 208 -19.00 -3.49 8.52
N SER A 209 -20.24 -3.00 8.57
CA SER A 209 -21.41 -3.78 9.01
C SER A 209 -21.55 -5.09 8.23
N LEU A 210 -21.94 -6.16 8.93
CA LEU A 210 -22.24 -7.46 8.31
C LEU A 210 -23.46 -7.43 7.39
N ALA A 211 -24.18 -6.30 7.35
CA ALA A 211 -25.28 -6.12 6.40
C ALA A 211 -24.79 -6.12 4.95
N TYR A 212 -23.51 -5.82 4.69
CA TYR A 212 -22.93 -5.87 3.35
C TYR A 212 -22.34 -7.25 3.06
N GLN A 213 -22.77 -7.87 1.98
CA GLN A 213 -22.26 -9.17 1.57
C GLN A 213 -20.87 -9.08 0.90
N PRO A 214 -20.05 -10.15 0.96
CA PRO A 214 -18.81 -10.21 0.19
C PRO A 214 -19.04 -9.89 -1.30
N GLY A 215 -18.27 -8.96 -1.86
CA GLY A 215 -18.38 -8.53 -3.25
C GLY A 215 -19.42 -7.43 -3.52
N GLU A 216 -20.36 -7.18 -2.61
CA GLU A 216 -21.43 -6.17 -2.80
C GLU A 216 -20.88 -4.74 -2.94
N MET A 217 -19.76 -4.46 -2.29
CA MET A 217 -19.08 -3.16 -2.37
C MET A 217 -18.40 -2.91 -3.73
N LEU A 218 -18.02 -3.97 -4.43
CA LEU A 218 -17.29 -3.92 -5.70
C LEU A 218 -18.22 -4.14 -6.92
N GLN A 219 -19.52 -4.38 -6.69
CA GLN A 219 -20.47 -4.82 -7.73
C GLN A 219 -20.71 -3.81 -8.87
N SER A 220 -20.38 -2.55 -8.66
CA SER A 220 -20.52 -1.48 -9.66
C SER A 220 -19.18 -0.96 -10.16
N LEU A 221 -18.09 -1.58 -9.70
CA LEU A 221 -16.78 -1.41 -10.34
C LEU A 221 -16.73 -2.32 -11.56
N CYS A 222 -15.98 -1.88 -12.57
CA CYS A 222 -15.68 -2.75 -13.70
C CYS A 222 -15.01 -4.02 -13.14
N SER A 223 -15.51 -5.20 -13.50
CA SER A 223 -14.84 -6.45 -13.14
C SER A 223 -13.39 -6.37 -13.63
N PRO A 224 -12.38 -6.74 -12.82
CA PRO A 224 -10.98 -6.75 -13.25
C PRO A 224 -10.75 -7.65 -14.47
N TRP A 225 -11.72 -8.50 -14.81
CA TRP A 225 -11.71 -9.43 -15.94
C TRP A 225 -12.70 -9.06 -17.05
N GLN A 226 -13.50 -7.99 -16.88
CA GLN A 226 -14.32 -7.45 -17.96
C GLN A 226 -13.57 -6.31 -18.65
N HIS A 227 -13.56 -6.43 -19.97
CA HIS A 227 -12.69 -5.81 -20.95
C HIS A 227 -12.78 -4.27 -21.09
N ASP A 228 -13.30 -3.55 -20.10
CA ASP A 228 -13.66 -2.14 -20.24
C ASP A 228 -12.49 -1.16 -19.99
N PHE A 229 -11.24 -1.66 -19.98
CA PHE A 229 -10.07 -0.81 -19.74
C PHE A 229 -9.67 0.06 -20.93
N ARG A 230 -10.01 -0.35 -22.17
CA ARG A 230 -9.69 0.41 -23.39
C ARG A 230 -10.81 1.36 -23.82
N ASP A 231 -12.07 0.92 -23.73
CA ASP A 231 -13.20 1.65 -24.28
C ASP A 231 -13.83 2.63 -23.27
N CYS A 232 -13.63 2.42 -21.96
CA CYS A 232 -14.11 3.34 -20.91
C CYS A 232 -13.23 4.60 -20.74
N SER A 233 -12.13 4.75 -21.50
CA SER A 233 -11.12 5.85 -21.36
C SER A 233 -10.48 5.97 -19.96
N CYS A 234 -10.78 5.05 -19.05
CA CYS A 234 -10.20 4.96 -17.72
C CYS A 234 -8.88 4.17 -17.79
N HIS A 235 -7.77 4.85 -18.10
CA HIS A 235 -6.42 4.27 -18.11
C HIS A 235 -5.86 3.89 -16.72
N TYR A 236 -6.71 3.62 -15.73
CA TYR A 236 -6.39 3.80 -14.32
C TYR A 236 -6.21 2.50 -13.50
N TRP A 237 -6.46 1.31 -14.09
CA TRP A 237 -6.43 0.02 -13.37
C TRP A 237 -5.38 -0.96 -13.93
N ALA A 238 -4.13 -0.48 -14.05
CA ALA A 238 -2.98 -1.28 -14.48
C ALA A 238 -2.49 -2.34 -13.46
N SER A 239 -3.13 -2.49 -12.30
CA SER A 239 -2.58 -3.24 -11.16
C SER A 239 -2.76 -4.77 -11.21
N ASN A 240 -3.60 -5.31 -12.11
CA ASN A 240 -3.87 -6.76 -12.19
C ASN A 240 -3.60 -7.42 -13.55
N ARG A 241 -3.17 -6.67 -14.58
CA ARG A 241 -2.80 -7.23 -15.88
C ARG A 241 -1.33 -6.89 -16.18
N PRO A 242 -0.38 -7.81 -15.95
CA PRO A 242 1.00 -7.57 -16.31
C PRO A 242 1.15 -7.63 -17.84
N ASP A 243 1.83 -6.64 -18.42
CA ASP A 243 2.16 -6.65 -19.86
C ASP A 243 3.29 -7.66 -20.16
N ILE A 244 4.21 -7.80 -19.21
CA ILE A 244 5.37 -8.68 -19.30
C ILE A 244 5.54 -9.49 -18.01
N VAL A 245 5.95 -10.74 -18.17
CA VAL A 245 6.08 -11.72 -17.09
C VAL A 245 7.27 -12.63 -17.31
N HIS A 246 7.79 -13.24 -16.26
CA HIS A 246 8.66 -14.40 -16.37
C HIS A 246 7.84 -15.67 -16.61
N GLY A 247 8.41 -16.61 -17.36
CA GLY A 247 7.74 -17.89 -17.64
C GLY A 247 7.62 -18.77 -16.41
N GLU A 248 6.64 -19.68 -16.45
CA GLU A 248 6.41 -20.68 -15.41
C GLU A 248 7.64 -21.53 -15.15
N ILE A 249 7.90 -21.80 -13.87
CA ILE A 249 8.91 -22.74 -13.41
C ILE A 249 8.21 -24.02 -12.97
N TYR A 250 8.59 -25.14 -13.57
CA TYR A 250 7.86 -26.39 -13.36
C TYR A 250 8.40 -27.20 -12.18
N PRO A 251 7.55 -28.06 -11.56
CA PRO A 251 7.97 -28.93 -10.48
C PRO A 251 9.21 -29.76 -10.86
N GLY A 252 10.26 -29.66 -10.04
CA GLY A 252 11.53 -30.39 -10.24
C GLY A 252 12.56 -29.66 -11.11
N GLU A 253 12.23 -28.51 -11.70
CA GLU A 253 13.23 -27.64 -12.31
C GLU A 253 14.09 -26.97 -11.22
N PRO A 254 15.41 -26.87 -11.42
CA PRO A 254 16.26 -26.22 -10.45
C PRO A 254 15.96 -24.72 -10.43
N VAL A 255 15.66 -24.23 -9.23
CA VAL A 255 15.38 -22.83 -8.96
C VAL A 255 16.52 -22.22 -8.18
N LEU A 256 16.82 -20.97 -8.53
CA LEU A 256 17.50 -20.10 -7.60
C LEU A 256 16.66 -19.96 -6.34
N PRO A 257 17.32 -19.72 -5.21
CA PRO A 257 16.67 -19.44 -3.94
C PRO A 257 15.51 -18.44 -4.03
N SER A 258 15.63 -17.44 -4.91
CA SER A 258 14.66 -16.37 -5.21
C SER A 258 13.33 -16.86 -5.77
N GLY A 259 13.16 -18.17 -5.96
CA GLY A 259 12.05 -18.74 -6.72
C GLY A 259 12.13 -18.43 -8.22
N ARG A 260 13.31 -18.04 -8.74
CA ARG A 260 13.55 -17.82 -10.18
C ARG A 260 14.23 -19.05 -10.78
N ALA A 261 14.14 -19.26 -12.09
CA ALA A 261 14.84 -20.36 -12.75
C ALA A 261 16.38 -20.25 -12.55
N GLU A 262 17.07 -21.38 -12.32
CA GLU A 262 18.55 -21.41 -12.30
C GLU A 262 19.14 -21.11 -13.69
N ASP A 263 18.41 -21.45 -14.75
CA ASP A 263 18.77 -21.09 -16.12
C ASP A 263 18.75 -19.54 -16.29
N PRO A 264 19.92 -18.91 -16.53
CA PRO A 264 20.04 -17.46 -16.61
C PRO A 264 19.27 -16.85 -17.79
N VAL A 265 19.05 -17.61 -18.87
CA VAL A 265 18.25 -17.15 -20.01
C VAL A 265 16.79 -17.08 -19.58
N ARG A 266 16.25 -18.14 -18.96
CA ARG A 266 14.86 -18.15 -18.46
C ARG A 266 14.62 -17.14 -17.33
N ALA A 267 15.62 -16.92 -16.48
CA ALA A 267 15.52 -15.94 -15.38
C ALA A 267 15.46 -14.49 -15.85
N THR A 268 15.84 -14.21 -17.10
CA THR A 268 15.93 -12.85 -17.65
C THR A 268 15.00 -12.60 -18.83
N VAL A 269 14.54 -13.65 -19.50
CA VAL A 269 13.54 -13.53 -20.57
C VAL A 269 12.21 -13.07 -19.98
N LEU A 270 11.76 -11.92 -20.47
CA LEU A 270 10.42 -11.38 -20.25
C LEU A 270 9.54 -11.87 -21.38
N LEU A 271 8.42 -12.48 -21.05
CA LEU A 271 7.41 -12.98 -21.97
C LEU A 271 6.24 -12.00 -22.01
N ASP A 272 5.59 -11.90 -23.18
CA ASP A 272 4.30 -11.24 -23.28
C ASP A 272 3.25 -12.14 -22.63
N TRP A 273 2.56 -11.62 -21.61
CA TRP A 273 1.52 -12.39 -20.91
C TRP A 273 0.32 -12.70 -21.81
N MET A 274 0.03 -11.84 -22.81
CA MET A 274 -1.07 -12.05 -23.75
C MET A 274 -0.73 -13.00 -24.88
N ARG A 275 0.47 -13.58 -24.94
CA ARG A 275 0.84 -14.47 -26.05
C ARG A 275 -0.19 -15.59 -26.22
N ALA A 276 -0.61 -15.87 -27.44
CA ALA A 276 -1.57 -16.93 -27.74
C ALA A 276 -1.01 -18.33 -27.44
N ASP A 277 0.31 -18.49 -27.50
CA ASP A 277 0.99 -19.75 -27.20
C ASP A 277 1.74 -19.66 -25.87
N HIS A 278 1.22 -20.32 -24.85
CA HIS A 278 1.85 -20.45 -23.54
C HIS A 278 2.83 -21.64 -23.45
N SER A 279 3.09 -22.36 -24.55
CA SER A 279 3.97 -23.54 -24.54
C SER A 279 5.45 -23.20 -24.30
N ARG A 280 6.16 -24.13 -23.64
CA ARG A 280 7.60 -23.98 -23.34
C ARG A 280 8.48 -23.81 -24.59
N ALA A 281 8.09 -24.40 -25.71
CA ALA A 281 8.91 -24.45 -26.92
C ALA A 281 8.92 -23.12 -27.69
N MET A 282 7.94 -22.24 -27.42
CA MET A 282 7.74 -20.98 -28.15
C MET A 282 7.72 -19.74 -27.22
N ALA A 283 8.30 -19.86 -26.02
CA ALA A 283 8.50 -18.74 -25.09
C ALA A 283 9.56 -17.76 -25.62
N ALA A 284 9.21 -17.02 -26.67
CA ALA A 284 10.03 -15.93 -27.20
C ALA A 284 9.93 -14.69 -26.30
N ALA A 285 11.03 -13.95 -26.18
CA ALA A 285 11.04 -12.71 -25.42
C ALA A 285 10.06 -11.69 -26.03
N ALA A 286 9.31 -11.01 -25.15
CA ALA A 286 8.52 -9.86 -25.50
C ALA A 286 9.40 -8.82 -26.20
N GLN A 287 8.96 -8.37 -27.37
CA GLN A 287 9.60 -7.28 -28.08
C GLN A 287 9.25 -5.96 -27.38
N ASN A 288 10.12 -4.98 -27.50
CA ASN A 288 9.91 -3.62 -26.97
C ASN A 288 8.92 -2.78 -27.80
N ASN A 289 8.33 -3.36 -28.86
CA ASN A 289 7.41 -2.69 -29.76
C ASN A 289 6.07 -3.42 -29.79
N TYR A 290 4.99 -2.68 -29.47
CA TYR A 290 3.62 -3.19 -29.51
C TYR A 290 3.25 -3.86 -30.84
N ALA A 291 3.58 -3.22 -31.97
CA ALA A 291 3.23 -3.74 -33.29
C ALA A 291 3.95 -5.07 -33.61
N ALA A 292 5.11 -5.30 -32.99
CA ALA A 292 5.88 -6.52 -33.18
C ALA A 292 5.34 -7.70 -32.35
N ASN A 293 4.78 -7.42 -31.15
CA ASN A 293 4.17 -8.46 -30.32
C ASN A 293 2.75 -8.82 -30.78
N ARG A 294 2.01 -7.85 -31.32
CA ARG A 294 0.58 -7.99 -31.63
C ARG A 294 0.19 -9.25 -32.43
N PRO A 295 0.94 -9.71 -33.45
CA PRO A 295 0.59 -10.91 -34.21
C PRO A 295 0.59 -12.21 -33.37
N PHE A 296 1.27 -12.21 -32.23
CA PHE A 296 1.42 -13.37 -31.36
C PHE A 296 0.53 -13.31 -30.13
N GLN A 297 -0.24 -12.24 -29.95
CA GLN A 297 -1.13 -12.05 -28.81
C GLN A 297 -2.51 -12.67 -29.06
N MET A 298 -3.15 -13.15 -28.01
CA MET A 298 -4.58 -13.44 -28.01
C MET A 298 -5.37 -12.16 -28.31
N ASP A 299 -6.48 -12.34 -28.99
CA ASP A 299 -7.47 -11.29 -29.09
C ASP A 299 -8.22 -11.12 -27.78
N HIS A 300 -8.65 -9.88 -27.55
CA HIS A 300 -9.44 -9.44 -26.42
C HIS A 300 -10.68 -10.32 -26.11
N TYR A 301 -11.38 -10.77 -27.16
CA TYR A 301 -12.49 -11.72 -27.01
C TYR A 301 -12.03 -13.11 -26.56
N GLN A 302 -10.86 -13.56 -27.06
CA GLN A 302 -10.29 -14.85 -26.69
C GLN A 302 -9.92 -14.87 -25.21
N ILE A 303 -9.24 -13.84 -24.71
CA ILE A 303 -8.91 -13.67 -23.28
C ILE A 303 -10.16 -13.77 -22.40
N ASN A 304 -11.25 -13.07 -22.76
CA ASN A 304 -12.51 -13.14 -22.01
C ASN A 304 -13.15 -14.54 -22.05
N SER A 305 -12.93 -15.30 -23.11
CA SER A 305 -13.46 -16.66 -23.22
C SER A 305 -12.61 -17.70 -22.49
N THR A 306 -11.32 -17.42 -22.29
CA THR A 306 -10.33 -18.34 -21.71
C THR A 306 -9.81 -17.89 -20.34
N TRP A 307 -10.41 -16.88 -19.71
CA TRP A 307 -9.91 -16.27 -18.46
C TRP A 307 -9.68 -17.29 -17.33
N GLN A 308 -10.43 -18.39 -17.29
CA GLN A 308 -10.31 -19.45 -16.29
C GLN A 308 -9.06 -20.33 -16.47
N VAL A 309 -8.43 -20.27 -17.64
CA VAL A 309 -7.26 -21.09 -18.01
C VAL A 309 -6.03 -20.23 -18.30
N LEU A 310 -6.08 -18.93 -18.03
CA LEU A 310 -4.91 -18.07 -18.08
C LEU A 310 -4.04 -18.28 -16.85
N ASN A 311 -2.72 -18.28 -17.04
CA ASN A 311 -1.77 -18.38 -15.94
C ASN A 311 -1.91 -17.18 -15.00
N VAL A 312 -2.00 -17.46 -13.70
CA VAL A 312 -1.97 -16.44 -12.65
C VAL A 312 -0.53 -15.94 -12.53
N VAL A 313 -0.34 -14.68 -12.18
CA VAL A 313 1.00 -14.09 -12.06
C VAL A 313 1.28 -13.75 -10.61
N VAL A 314 2.39 -14.26 -10.08
CA VAL A 314 2.87 -13.97 -8.72
C VAL A 314 4.36 -13.66 -8.81
N ASN A 315 4.81 -12.62 -8.13
CA ASN A 315 6.21 -12.16 -8.17
C ASN A 315 6.74 -12.03 -9.61
N ASN A 316 5.94 -11.40 -10.48
CA ASN A 316 6.22 -11.24 -11.92
C ASN A 316 6.46 -12.55 -12.68
N THR A 317 6.00 -13.70 -12.16
CA THR A 317 6.20 -15.03 -12.77
C THR A 317 4.84 -15.67 -12.99
N GLU A 318 4.61 -16.23 -14.19
CA GLU A 318 3.43 -17.04 -14.45
C GLU A 318 3.45 -18.31 -13.59
N ILE A 319 2.29 -18.66 -13.06
CA ILE A 319 2.03 -19.90 -12.37
C ILE A 319 0.84 -20.53 -13.09
N GLY A 320 1.02 -21.74 -13.59
CA GLY A 320 -0.07 -22.56 -14.12
C GLY A 320 -0.92 -23.16 -12.99
N ASP A 321 -1.22 -24.44 -13.11
CA ASP A 321 -2.23 -25.11 -12.27
C ASP A 321 -1.81 -25.33 -10.81
N PHE A 322 -0.52 -25.25 -10.47
CA PHE A 322 0.00 -25.61 -9.14
C PHE A 322 0.98 -24.56 -8.59
N TRP A 323 0.54 -23.81 -7.57
CA TRP A 323 1.43 -23.02 -6.73
C TRP A 323 1.96 -23.88 -5.58
N MET A 324 3.26 -24.20 -5.61
CA MET A 324 3.98 -24.62 -4.41
C MET A 324 4.73 -23.39 -3.88
N PRO A 325 4.35 -22.84 -2.71
CA PRO A 325 5.14 -21.79 -2.11
C PRO A 325 6.58 -22.30 -1.95
N PRO A 326 7.60 -21.52 -2.33
CA PRO A 326 8.98 -21.93 -2.17
C PRO A 326 9.19 -22.34 -0.71
N GLN A 327 9.89 -23.46 -0.48
CA GLN A 327 10.39 -23.74 0.85
C GLN A 327 11.33 -22.60 1.20
N ILE A 328 10.87 -21.73 2.09
CA ILE A 328 11.72 -20.75 2.73
C ILE A 328 12.70 -21.58 3.55
N ASP A 329 13.91 -21.79 3.03
CA ASP A 329 15.03 -22.21 3.85
C ASP A 329 15.19 -21.12 4.92
N SER A 330 14.60 -21.37 6.09
CA SER A 330 14.57 -20.41 7.16
C SER A 330 15.99 -20.18 7.63
N ALA A 331 16.51 -18.96 7.47
CA ALA A 331 17.78 -18.57 8.05
C ALA A 331 17.85 -19.05 9.52
N LYS A 332 18.96 -19.68 9.90
CA LYS A 332 19.06 -20.26 11.25
C LYS A 332 18.91 -19.13 12.29
N PRO A 333 17.96 -19.25 13.24
CA PRO A 333 17.78 -18.24 14.27
C PRO A 333 19.06 -18.07 15.11
N TYR A 334 19.21 -16.92 15.76
CA TYR A 334 20.24 -16.71 16.77
C TYR A 334 19.96 -17.62 17.97
N ASN A 335 21.02 -18.06 18.66
CA ASN A 335 20.88 -19.02 19.77
C ASN A 335 20.35 -18.36 21.04
N SER A 336 20.35 -17.02 21.12
CA SER A 336 19.86 -16.28 22.28
C SER A 336 19.48 -14.84 21.93
N PRO A 337 18.63 -14.18 22.74
CA PRO A 337 18.36 -12.74 22.59
C PRO A 337 19.62 -11.87 22.68
N ALA A 338 20.61 -12.28 23.48
CA ALA A 338 21.89 -11.57 23.58
C ALA A 338 22.72 -11.67 22.29
N GLU A 339 22.67 -12.82 21.60
CA GLU A 339 23.32 -12.98 20.29
C GLU A 339 22.61 -12.14 19.22
N LEU A 340 21.28 -12.12 19.22
CA LEU A 340 20.48 -11.24 18.35
C LEU A 340 20.84 -9.77 18.57
N ALA A 341 20.79 -9.29 19.81
CA ALA A 341 21.12 -7.90 20.13
C ALA A 341 22.57 -7.55 19.77
N LYS A 342 23.51 -8.49 19.96
CA LYS A 342 24.90 -8.30 19.53
C LYS A 342 25.01 -8.16 18.01
N ALA A 343 24.26 -8.96 17.25
CA ALA A 343 24.25 -8.88 15.79
C ALA A 343 23.66 -7.54 15.31
N ILE A 344 22.53 -7.11 15.88
CA ILE A 344 21.95 -5.79 15.57
C ILE A 344 22.96 -4.67 15.91
N LYS A 345 23.56 -4.72 17.10
CA LYS A 345 24.47 -3.67 17.60
C LYS A 345 25.79 -3.57 16.82
N LYS A 346 26.35 -4.70 16.37
CA LYS A 346 27.71 -4.75 15.79
C LYS A 346 27.75 -4.89 14.28
N GLU A 347 26.68 -5.39 13.67
CA GLU A 347 26.63 -5.71 12.24
C GLU A 347 25.52 -4.94 11.54
N LEU A 348 24.26 -5.07 11.99
CA LEU A 348 23.11 -4.58 11.23
C LEU A 348 22.93 -3.06 11.30
N ALA A 349 22.69 -2.49 12.49
CA ALA A 349 22.51 -1.05 12.62
C ALA A 349 23.72 -0.23 12.12
N PRO A 350 24.98 -0.63 12.39
CA PRO A 350 26.13 0.04 11.79
C PRO A 350 26.17 -0.03 10.26
N LEU A 351 25.66 -1.12 9.66
CA LEU A 351 25.58 -1.26 8.20
C LEU A 351 24.61 -0.23 7.62
N GLU A 352 23.41 -0.12 8.17
CA GLU A 352 22.39 0.82 7.66
C GLU A 352 22.88 2.27 7.70
N MET A 353 23.55 2.66 8.79
CA MET A 353 24.18 3.98 8.88
C MET A 353 25.27 4.18 7.81
N THR A 354 26.01 3.12 7.48
CA THR A 354 27.06 3.20 6.45
C THR A 354 26.44 3.37 5.07
N LEU A 355 25.42 2.57 4.74
CA LEU A 355 24.73 2.62 3.46
C LEU A 355 24.03 3.97 3.26
N ALA A 356 23.30 4.46 4.26
CA ALA A 356 22.68 5.80 4.24
C ALA A 356 23.68 6.90 3.86
N LEU A 357 24.87 6.88 4.45
CA LEU A 357 25.91 7.88 4.22
C LEU A 357 26.64 7.68 2.88
N GLU A 358 26.88 6.44 2.44
CA GLU A 358 27.44 6.17 1.11
C GLU A 358 26.48 6.60 0.01
N TYR A 359 25.18 6.34 0.14
CA TYR A 359 24.14 6.75 -0.81
C TYR A 359 23.96 8.27 -0.83
N LEU A 360 23.97 8.92 0.34
CA LEU A 360 23.93 10.37 0.43
C LEU A 360 25.17 11.03 -0.21
N TYR A 361 26.37 10.48 0.01
CA TYR A 361 27.58 10.98 -0.63
C TYR A 361 27.54 10.79 -2.15
N ALA A 362 27.06 9.63 -2.63
CA ALA A 362 26.86 9.38 -4.05
C ALA A 362 25.88 10.37 -4.68
N ARG A 363 24.79 10.72 -3.97
CA ARG A 363 23.86 11.78 -4.39
C ARG A 363 24.56 13.12 -4.57
N PHE A 364 25.41 13.53 -3.63
CA PHE A 364 26.15 14.79 -3.74
C PHE A 364 27.09 14.83 -4.94
N SER A 365 27.58 13.67 -5.39
CA SER A 365 28.41 13.57 -6.59
C SER A 365 27.65 13.79 -7.91
N LEU A 366 26.31 13.71 -7.91
CA LEU A 366 25.50 14.00 -9.10
C LEU A 366 25.33 15.51 -9.30
N ARG A 367 25.37 15.96 -10.55
CA ARG A 367 24.99 17.33 -10.92
C ARG A 367 23.53 17.61 -10.59
N ALA A 368 23.23 18.81 -10.13
CA ALA A 368 21.89 19.30 -9.97
C ALA A 368 21.25 19.58 -11.35
N PRO A 369 19.92 19.53 -11.48
CA PRO A 369 19.22 19.80 -12.74
C PRO A 369 19.60 21.15 -13.36
N GLU A 370 19.84 22.16 -12.52
CA GLU A 370 20.23 23.51 -12.95
C GLU A 370 21.63 23.58 -13.56
N GLU A 371 22.49 22.60 -13.26
CA GLU A 371 23.85 22.48 -13.81
C GLU A 371 23.87 21.71 -15.15
N CYS A 372 22.72 21.18 -15.59
CA CYS A 372 22.57 20.39 -16.82
C CYS A 372 22.01 21.21 -17.99
N GLN A 373 22.07 22.55 -17.91
CA GLN A 373 21.54 23.46 -18.93
C GLN A 373 22.16 23.17 -20.31
N GLY A 374 21.30 22.92 -21.30
CA GLY A 374 21.69 22.59 -22.68
C GLY A 374 21.35 21.16 -23.12
N LEU A 375 20.96 20.27 -22.18
CA LEU A 375 20.52 18.89 -22.45
C LEU A 375 19.24 18.58 -21.64
N PRO A 376 18.04 18.92 -22.13
CA PRO A 376 16.79 18.84 -21.35
C PRO A 376 16.51 17.47 -20.72
N MET A 377 16.76 16.38 -21.45
CA MET A 377 16.60 15.01 -20.91
C MET A 377 17.50 14.74 -19.70
N MET A 378 18.70 15.32 -19.68
CA MET A 378 19.66 15.10 -18.60
C MET A 378 19.24 15.79 -17.30
N ALA A 379 18.58 16.94 -17.38
CA ALA A 379 18.09 17.64 -16.19
C ALA A 379 17.01 16.81 -15.48
N ASP A 380 16.06 16.25 -16.23
CA ASP A 380 15.00 15.38 -15.71
C ASP A 380 15.57 14.07 -15.16
N ASP A 381 16.51 13.46 -15.89
CA ASP A 381 17.20 12.23 -15.44
C ASP A 381 18.02 12.47 -14.16
N MET A 382 18.65 13.65 -14.01
CA MET A 382 19.35 14.02 -12.78
C MET A 382 18.41 14.29 -11.61
N LEU A 383 17.25 14.91 -11.87
CA LEU A 383 16.21 15.07 -10.86
C LEU A 383 15.76 13.69 -10.36
N PHE A 384 15.44 12.77 -11.27
CA PHE A 384 15.10 11.39 -10.96
C PHE A 384 16.21 10.69 -10.16
N ALA A 385 17.44 10.70 -10.65
CA ALA A 385 18.57 10.01 -10.03
C ALA A 385 18.87 10.52 -8.61
N ARG A 386 18.85 11.84 -8.40
CA ARG A 386 19.06 12.45 -7.09
C ARG A 386 17.89 12.17 -6.14
N HIS A 387 16.67 12.06 -6.67
CA HIS A 387 15.49 11.70 -5.90
C HIS A 387 15.53 10.24 -5.44
N VAL A 388 15.88 9.31 -6.33
CA VAL A 388 16.05 7.89 -5.99
C VAL A 388 17.09 7.73 -4.88
N LEU A 389 18.27 8.33 -5.01
CA LEU A 389 19.32 8.19 -4.00
C LEU A 389 18.95 8.77 -2.64
N ILE A 390 18.23 9.90 -2.60
CA ILE A 390 17.78 10.44 -1.30
C ILE A 390 16.70 9.57 -0.67
N LEU A 391 15.79 9.00 -1.46
CA LEU A 391 14.76 8.10 -0.94
C LEU A 391 15.39 6.83 -0.33
N VAL A 392 16.31 6.19 -1.06
CA VAL A 392 17.02 5.01 -0.53
C VAL A 392 17.85 5.39 0.71
N ALA A 393 18.58 6.51 0.68
CA ALA A 393 19.35 6.94 1.85
C ALA A 393 18.47 7.21 3.08
N VAL A 394 17.29 7.79 2.89
CA VAL A 394 16.30 8.01 3.96
C VAL A 394 15.75 6.68 4.47
N ALA A 395 15.43 5.73 3.58
CA ALA A 395 15.01 4.39 3.98
C ALA A 395 16.07 3.69 4.85
N GLU A 396 17.36 3.80 4.51
CA GLU A 396 18.44 3.29 5.37
C GLU A 396 18.55 4.00 6.72
N MET A 397 18.20 5.30 6.80
CA MET A 397 18.08 5.99 8.09
C MET A 397 16.89 5.48 8.90
N GLU A 398 15.79 5.08 8.25
CA GLU A 398 14.67 4.42 8.90
C GLU A 398 15.04 3.02 9.39
N HIS A 399 15.80 2.25 8.61
CA HIS A 399 16.35 0.95 9.02
C HIS A 399 17.28 1.08 10.23
N LEU A 400 18.15 2.10 10.25
CA LEU A 400 18.99 2.42 11.39
C LEU A 400 18.16 2.72 12.65
N ARG A 401 17.08 3.51 12.50
CA ARG A 401 16.14 3.76 13.59
C ARG A 401 15.49 2.47 14.05
N ALA A 402 14.98 1.65 13.13
CA ALA A 402 14.32 0.39 13.43
C ALA A 402 15.28 -0.60 14.13
N GLY A 403 16.56 -0.65 13.73
CA GLY A 403 17.60 -1.41 14.44
C GLY A 403 17.81 -0.95 15.88
N ASN A 404 17.82 0.36 16.11
CA ASN A 404 17.84 0.92 17.47
C ASN A 404 16.55 0.58 18.24
N GLU A 405 15.41 0.64 17.56
CA GLU A 405 14.08 0.35 18.13
C GLU A 405 13.97 -1.10 18.60
N LEU A 406 14.42 -2.04 17.78
CA LEU A 406 14.57 -3.43 18.16
C LEU A 406 15.44 -3.58 19.42
N LEU A 407 16.56 -2.87 19.53
CA LEU A 407 17.44 -2.96 20.70
C LEU A 407 16.77 -2.44 21.98
N TRP A 408 16.11 -1.28 21.94
CA TRP A 408 15.46 -0.77 23.15
C TRP A 408 14.18 -1.54 23.50
N LEU A 409 13.44 -2.08 22.53
CA LEU A 409 12.29 -2.94 22.79
C LEU A 409 12.72 -4.29 23.38
N LEU A 410 13.83 -4.87 22.90
CA LEU A 410 14.44 -6.05 23.55
C LEU A 410 14.85 -5.75 24.99
N HIS A 411 15.34 -4.54 25.26
CA HIS A 411 15.68 -4.10 26.61
C HIS A 411 14.43 -3.93 27.49
N GLN A 412 13.39 -3.27 26.99
CA GLN A 412 12.12 -3.08 27.71
C GLN A 412 11.39 -4.39 27.99
N ALA A 413 11.50 -5.38 27.11
CA ALA A 413 10.98 -6.72 27.30
C ALA A 413 11.91 -7.63 28.12
N GLU A 414 12.93 -7.06 28.78
CA GLU A 414 13.88 -7.74 29.67
C GLU A 414 14.71 -8.86 29.01
N PHE A 415 14.75 -8.91 27.67
CA PHE A 415 15.60 -9.87 26.94
C PHE A 415 17.08 -9.48 26.97
N VAL A 416 17.38 -8.19 27.13
CA VAL A 416 18.73 -7.67 27.30
C VAL A 416 18.80 -6.64 28.43
N ARG A 417 19.90 -6.64 29.17
CA ARG A 417 20.06 -5.81 30.38
C ARG A 417 20.29 -4.33 30.07
N ASP A 418 21.05 -4.04 29.03
CA ASP A 418 21.51 -2.68 28.74
C ASP A 418 21.14 -2.29 27.31
N PHE A 419 20.67 -1.05 27.15
CA PHE A 419 20.47 -0.41 25.86
C PHE A 419 21.49 0.71 25.65
N GLU A 420 22.14 0.69 24.48
CA GLU A 420 23.03 1.76 24.03
C GLU A 420 22.70 2.07 22.56
N PRO A 421 22.36 3.32 22.22
CA PRO A 421 22.12 3.74 20.85
C PRO A 421 23.29 3.44 19.93
N VAL A 422 22.98 2.97 18.73
CA VAL A 422 23.95 2.68 17.67
C VAL A 422 23.85 3.76 16.62
N LEU A 423 24.84 4.65 16.62
CA LEU A 423 25.02 5.75 15.67
C LEU A 423 26.48 5.81 15.22
N THR A 424 27.06 4.64 14.95
CA THR A 424 28.42 4.48 14.45
C THR A 424 28.42 3.66 13.16
N PRO A 425 29.01 4.15 12.06
CA PRO A 425 29.07 3.38 10.81
C PRO A 425 29.93 2.11 10.95
N ALA A 426 29.53 1.04 10.24
CA ALA A 426 30.28 -0.19 10.08
C ALA A 426 31.63 0.06 9.40
N LYS A 427 32.68 -0.68 9.78
CA LYS A 427 34.00 -0.56 9.12
C LYS A 427 34.06 -1.30 7.78
N ARG A 428 33.17 -2.28 7.57
CA ARG A 428 33.12 -3.13 6.40
C ARG A 428 31.67 -3.30 5.95
N VAL A 429 31.49 -3.39 4.63
CA VAL A 429 30.20 -3.61 3.97
C VAL A 429 30.26 -4.95 3.25
N ARG A 430 29.22 -5.78 3.36
CA ARG A 430 29.10 -7.05 2.63
C ARG A 430 28.49 -6.74 1.26
N VAL A 431 29.18 -7.12 0.18
CA VAL A 431 28.84 -6.75 -1.22
C VAL A 431 28.15 -7.88 -1.97
N SER A 432 28.14 -9.10 -1.42
CA SER A 432 27.45 -10.23 -2.04
C SER A 432 27.05 -11.28 -1.02
N ALA A 433 26.03 -12.08 -1.36
CA ALA A 433 25.61 -13.26 -0.61
C ALA A 433 26.77 -14.25 -0.37
N ASN A 434 27.77 -14.29 -1.24
CA ASN A 434 28.94 -15.17 -1.14
C ASN A 434 29.97 -14.72 -0.08
N GLY A 435 29.65 -13.71 0.74
CA GLY A 435 30.49 -13.26 1.85
C GLY A 435 31.64 -12.32 1.47
N LYS A 436 31.73 -11.88 0.21
CA LYS A 436 32.71 -10.83 -0.17
C LYS A 436 32.38 -9.54 0.58
N SER A 437 33.37 -8.99 1.29
CA SER A 437 33.24 -7.74 2.02
C SER A 437 34.31 -6.74 1.59
N ARG A 438 33.93 -5.47 1.53
CA ARG A 438 34.85 -4.33 1.31
C ARG A 438 34.93 -3.44 2.53
N ARG A 439 35.93 -2.56 2.59
CA ARG A 439 35.95 -1.45 3.55
C ARG A 439 34.86 -0.45 3.15
N ARG A 440 34.26 0.22 4.14
CA ARG A 440 33.37 1.36 3.86
C ARG A 440 34.14 2.46 3.10
N MET A 441 33.52 3.08 2.11
CA MET A 441 34.17 4.08 1.26
C MET A 441 33.15 5.10 0.75
N LEU A 442 33.46 6.38 0.88
CA LEU A 442 32.69 7.47 0.27
C LEU A 442 33.12 7.60 -1.19
N ARG A 443 32.21 7.32 -2.12
CA ARG A 443 32.51 7.22 -3.55
C ARG A 443 31.49 7.98 -4.37
N ARG A 444 31.95 8.57 -5.47
CA ARG A 444 31.06 9.13 -6.50
C ARG A 444 30.25 8.01 -7.14
N LEU A 445 29.09 8.35 -7.70
CA LEU A 445 28.19 7.42 -8.37
C LEU A 445 28.68 7.05 -9.79
N GLU A 446 29.92 6.58 -9.89
CA GLU A 446 30.45 5.94 -11.09
C GLU A 446 29.75 4.59 -11.32
N PRO A 447 29.73 4.06 -12.56
CA PRO A 447 29.06 2.79 -12.86
C PRO A 447 29.49 1.63 -11.93
N ALA A 448 30.78 1.54 -11.58
CA ALA A 448 31.29 0.54 -10.65
C ALA A 448 30.76 0.73 -9.21
N THR A 449 30.54 1.97 -8.76
CA THR A 449 29.92 2.25 -7.45
C THR A 449 28.45 1.84 -7.47
N LEU A 450 27.74 2.11 -8.57
CA LEU A 450 26.34 1.73 -8.73
C LEU A 450 26.17 0.21 -8.81
N ASP A 451 27.03 -0.50 -9.54
CA ASP A 451 27.04 -1.97 -9.56
C ASP A 451 27.29 -2.56 -8.17
N ASP A 452 28.15 -1.93 -7.38
CA ASP A 452 28.37 -2.29 -5.97
C ASP A 452 27.09 -2.10 -5.13
N PHE A 453 26.35 -1.01 -5.32
CA PHE A 453 25.07 -0.78 -4.63
C PHE A 453 24.02 -1.81 -5.05
N ILE A 454 23.90 -2.07 -6.35
CA ILE A 454 23.03 -3.13 -6.89
C ILE A 454 23.40 -4.48 -6.27
N ALA A 455 24.68 -4.80 -6.14
CA ALA A 455 25.13 -6.06 -5.57
C ALA A 455 24.83 -6.19 -4.07
N ILE A 456 24.88 -5.08 -3.32
CA ILE A 456 24.53 -5.01 -1.89
C ILE A 456 23.03 -5.23 -1.71
N GLU A 457 22.19 -4.52 -2.46
CA GLU A 457 20.73 -4.59 -2.33
C GLU A 457 20.12 -5.81 -3.02
N ARG A 458 20.90 -6.51 -3.86
CA ARG A 458 20.40 -7.65 -4.62
C ARG A 458 19.77 -8.69 -3.68
N PRO A 459 18.49 -9.05 -3.91
CA PRO A 459 17.88 -10.14 -3.18
C PRO A 459 18.74 -11.40 -3.36
N SER A 460 19.23 -11.93 -2.25
CA SER A 460 20.03 -13.18 -2.20
C SER A 460 19.20 -14.42 -2.56
N GLY A 461 17.91 -14.21 -2.79
CA GLY A 461 16.95 -15.20 -3.23
C GLY A 461 16.37 -16.03 -2.10
N PHE A 462 17.12 -16.34 -1.05
CA PHE A 462 16.50 -16.75 0.20
C PHE A 462 15.96 -15.51 0.94
N ILE A 463 15.18 -15.71 2.01
CA ILE A 463 15.15 -14.72 3.11
C ILE A 463 16.56 -14.76 3.72
N ASP A 464 17.52 -14.15 3.05
CA ASP A 464 18.93 -13.97 3.42
C ASP A 464 19.29 -12.49 3.23
N GLY A 465 18.35 -11.59 3.55
CA GLY A 465 18.68 -10.21 3.88
C GLY A 465 19.50 -10.17 5.17
N ALA A 466 20.22 -9.08 5.45
CA ALA A 466 21.00 -8.95 6.69
C ALA A 466 20.14 -9.23 7.95
N TYR A 467 18.83 -8.98 7.87
CA TYR A 467 17.82 -9.21 8.93
C TYR A 467 17.12 -10.58 8.90
N ALA A 468 17.47 -11.48 7.98
CA ALA A 468 16.83 -12.79 7.85
C ALA A 468 16.86 -13.63 9.13
N ARG A 469 18.05 -13.74 9.74
CA ARG A 469 18.22 -14.44 11.03
C ARG A 469 17.47 -13.72 12.15
N THR A 470 17.33 -12.39 12.07
CA THR A 470 16.53 -11.60 13.01
C THR A 470 15.06 -11.99 12.93
N VAL A 471 14.49 -12.00 11.72
CA VAL A 471 13.11 -12.47 11.48
C VAL A 471 12.92 -13.91 11.97
N ALA A 472 13.84 -14.81 11.62
CA ALA A 472 13.77 -16.22 12.05
C ALA A 472 13.81 -16.37 13.59
N THR A 473 14.56 -15.52 14.28
CA THR A 473 14.65 -15.51 15.75
C THR A 473 13.37 -14.95 16.36
N LEU A 474 12.86 -13.82 15.86
CA LEU A 474 11.68 -13.16 16.39
C LEU A 474 10.37 -13.89 16.08
N ARG A 475 10.38 -14.81 15.10
CA ARG A 475 9.28 -15.76 14.86
C ARG A 475 9.18 -16.85 15.94
N GLN A 476 10.24 -17.07 16.73
CA GLN A 476 10.18 -18.07 17.79
C GLN A 476 9.18 -17.66 18.89
N PRO A 477 8.55 -18.64 19.57
CA PRO A 477 7.67 -18.35 20.69
C PRO A 477 8.41 -17.56 21.78
N GLY A 478 7.73 -16.57 22.37
CA GLY A 478 8.24 -15.79 23.49
C GLY A 478 8.60 -14.34 23.14
N TYR A 479 8.84 -14.02 21.86
CA TYR A 479 9.09 -12.64 21.45
C TYR A 479 7.78 -11.85 21.20
N PRO A 480 7.73 -10.56 21.58
CA PRO A 480 6.66 -9.65 21.18
C PRO A 480 6.45 -9.60 19.66
N LYS A 481 5.20 -9.65 19.22
CA LYS A 481 4.85 -9.64 17.78
C LYS A 481 5.27 -8.37 17.06
N ASP A 482 5.31 -7.24 17.76
CA ASP A 482 5.66 -5.94 17.19
C ASP A 482 7.13 -5.90 16.74
N LEU A 483 8.03 -6.65 17.41
CA LEU A 483 9.44 -6.81 16.99
C LEU A 483 9.56 -7.52 15.64
N LEU A 484 8.72 -8.54 15.42
CA LEU A 484 8.70 -9.31 14.19
C LEU A 484 8.25 -8.43 13.02
N GLN A 485 7.13 -7.70 13.19
CA GLN A 485 6.59 -6.80 12.16
C GLN A 485 7.63 -5.76 11.72
N MET A 486 8.37 -5.19 12.67
CA MET A 486 9.42 -4.23 12.38
C MET A 486 10.56 -4.83 11.56
N SER A 487 10.96 -6.06 11.87
CA SER A 487 12.04 -6.75 11.14
C SER A 487 11.62 -7.18 9.76
N GLU A 488 10.35 -7.57 9.57
CA GLU A 488 9.80 -7.92 8.27
C GLU A 488 9.68 -6.68 7.36
N ARG A 489 9.41 -5.49 7.91
CA ARG A 489 9.43 -4.23 7.15
C ARG A 489 10.80 -3.92 6.55
N ILE A 490 11.88 -4.01 7.35
CA ILE A 490 13.26 -3.78 6.87
C ILE A 490 13.61 -4.72 5.71
N VAL A 491 13.16 -5.98 5.78
CA VAL A 491 13.42 -6.97 4.72
C VAL A 491 12.65 -6.64 3.43
N ALA A 492 11.42 -6.12 3.54
CA ALA A 492 10.60 -5.77 2.39
C ALA A 492 11.19 -4.58 1.61
N ASP A 493 11.68 -3.55 2.30
CA ASP A 493 12.20 -2.33 1.70
C ASP A 493 13.46 -2.58 0.83
N GLY A 494 14.28 -3.58 1.18
CA GLY A 494 15.49 -3.94 0.40
C GLY A 494 15.21 -4.41 -1.04
N MET A 495 14.06 -5.05 -1.30
CA MET A 495 13.68 -5.42 -2.67
C MET A 495 13.42 -4.19 -3.55
N GLN A 496 12.83 -3.15 -2.96
CA GLN A 496 12.55 -1.89 -3.64
C GLN A 496 13.85 -1.15 -3.96
N HIS A 497 14.84 -1.15 -3.05
CA HIS A 497 16.13 -0.50 -3.26
C HIS A 497 16.88 -1.10 -4.46
N TYR A 498 16.90 -2.43 -4.57
CA TYR A 498 17.51 -3.11 -5.71
C TYR A 498 16.91 -2.68 -7.05
N GLN A 499 15.57 -2.63 -7.13
CA GLN A 499 14.89 -2.21 -8.36
C GLN A 499 15.21 -0.75 -8.68
N GLN A 500 15.14 0.14 -7.68
CA GLN A 500 15.48 1.55 -7.84
C GLN A 500 16.91 1.76 -8.34
N PHE A 501 17.90 1.00 -7.85
CA PHE A 501 19.27 1.05 -8.37
C PHE A 501 19.40 0.47 -9.79
N CYS A 502 18.61 -0.55 -10.15
CA CYS A 502 18.56 -1.07 -11.52
C CYS A 502 17.97 -0.05 -12.51
N ASP A 503 16.92 0.65 -12.10
CA ASP A 503 16.30 1.72 -12.90
C ASP A 503 17.28 2.89 -13.06
N LEU A 504 17.93 3.29 -11.97
CA LEU A 504 18.99 4.29 -11.98
C LEU A 504 20.13 3.92 -12.94
N ARG A 505 20.59 2.67 -12.94
CA ARG A 505 21.60 2.19 -13.89
C ARG A 505 21.12 2.29 -15.34
N SER A 506 19.86 1.95 -15.58
CA SER A 506 19.27 2.01 -16.92
C SER A 506 19.25 3.44 -17.47
N VAL A 507 18.92 4.42 -16.62
CA VAL A 507 18.92 5.85 -16.96
C VAL A 507 20.35 6.36 -17.18
N LEU A 508 21.27 6.13 -16.23
CA LEU A 508 22.62 6.70 -16.28
C LEU A 508 23.49 6.14 -17.41
N ARG A 509 23.21 4.92 -17.86
CA ARG A 509 23.93 4.27 -18.96
C ARG A 509 23.89 5.06 -20.26
N ALA A 510 22.84 5.87 -20.48
CA ALA A 510 22.72 6.74 -21.65
C ALA A 510 23.83 7.81 -21.72
N TYR A 511 24.51 8.08 -20.61
CA TYR A 511 25.52 9.11 -20.47
C TYR A 511 26.95 8.55 -20.31
N GLU A 512 27.14 7.24 -20.42
CA GLU A 512 28.47 6.63 -20.39
C GLU A 512 29.20 6.89 -21.71
N GLY A 513 30.41 7.45 -21.63
CA GLY A 513 31.23 7.69 -22.81
C GLY A 513 32.72 7.69 -22.49
N THR A 514 33.54 7.93 -23.51
CA THR A 514 34.98 8.10 -23.38
C THR A 514 35.43 9.40 -24.01
N ASP A 515 36.41 10.08 -23.42
CA ASP A 515 37.07 11.21 -24.06
C ASP A 515 37.95 10.77 -25.24
N ALA A 516 38.56 11.75 -25.93
CA ALA A 516 39.46 11.51 -27.06
C ALA A 516 40.72 10.69 -26.69
N ALA A 517 41.04 10.57 -25.40
CA ALA A 517 42.14 9.76 -24.88
C ALA A 517 41.69 8.35 -24.42
N GLY A 518 40.40 8.01 -24.59
CA GLY A 518 39.82 6.73 -24.18
C GLY A 518 39.53 6.64 -22.67
N LYS A 519 39.60 7.74 -21.93
CA LYS A 519 39.26 7.77 -20.50
C LYS A 519 37.74 7.85 -20.33
N PRO A 520 37.13 7.09 -19.40
CA PRO A 520 35.70 7.20 -19.13
C PRO A 520 35.31 8.63 -18.72
N VAL A 521 34.23 9.13 -19.32
CA VAL A 521 33.63 10.43 -19.01
C VAL A 521 32.18 10.22 -18.62
N TYR A 522 31.81 10.81 -17.49
CA TYR A 522 30.48 10.76 -16.92
C TYR A 522 29.97 12.19 -16.74
N PRO A 523 29.29 12.78 -17.75
CA PRO A 523 28.93 14.19 -17.73
C PRO A 523 27.93 14.53 -16.61
N TYR A 524 27.27 13.51 -16.04
CA TYR A 524 26.34 13.63 -14.92
C TYR A 524 27.02 13.77 -13.55
N LEU A 525 28.34 13.53 -13.48
CA LEU A 525 29.10 13.64 -12.24
C LEU A 525 29.70 15.03 -12.04
N ARG A 526 29.83 15.40 -10.77
CA ARG A 526 30.69 16.47 -10.25
C ARG A 526 32.05 15.89 -9.87
N ASP A 527 33.09 16.72 -9.92
CA ASP A 527 34.43 16.37 -9.43
C ASP A 527 34.52 16.57 -7.91
N VAL A 528 33.74 15.78 -7.18
CA VAL A 528 33.70 15.77 -5.72
C VAL A 528 34.72 14.78 -5.18
N GLU A 529 35.61 15.26 -4.30
CA GLU A 529 36.56 14.43 -3.57
C GLU A 529 36.36 14.53 -2.06
N VAL A 530 36.68 13.48 -1.32
CA VAL A 530 36.61 13.50 0.15
C VAL A 530 37.61 14.54 0.67
N ALA A 531 37.09 15.63 1.25
CA ALA A 531 37.89 16.77 1.66
C ALA A 531 38.43 16.63 3.10
N SER A 532 39.20 17.62 3.53
CA SER A 532 39.67 17.71 4.92
C SER A 532 38.54 18.10 5.88
N ASP A 533 38.69 17.77 7.18
CA ASP A 533 37.71 18.15 8.21
C ASP A 533 37.50 19.69 8.26
N ALA A 534 38.53 20.48 7.91
CA ALA A 534 38.45 21.94 7.92
C ALA A 534 37.58 22.48 6.77
N ASP A 535 37.66 21.87 5.58
CA ASP A 535 36.91 22.32 4.40
C ASP A 535 35.41 21.98 4.48
N ALA A 536 35.06 20.98 5.29
CA ALA A 536 33.69 20.52 5.51
C ALA A 536 33.20 20.75 6.96
N ALA A 537 33.81 21.69 7.69
CA ALA A 537 33.57 21.89 9.13
C ALA A 537 32.09 22.10 9.48
N ASP A 538 31.37 22.93 8.70
CA ASP A 538 29.96 23.22 8.94
C ASP A 538 29.08 21.95 8.76
N ALA A 539 29.35 21.16 7.73
CA ALA A 539 28.64 19.91 7.49
C ALA A 539 28.95 18.87 8.58
N LEU A 540 30.20 18.81 9.06
CA LEU A 540 30.59 17.92 10.15
C LEU A 540 29.98 18.35 11.50
N ALA A 541 29.83 19.65 11.75
CA ALA A 541 29.14 20.17 12.92
C ALA A 541 27.66 19.76 12.92
N LEU A 542 26.97 19.89 11.78
CA LEU A 542 25.59 19.42 11.61
C LEU A 542 25.48 17.91 11.79
N TYR A 543 26.37 17.13 11.18
CA TYR A 543 26.41 15.68 11.34
C TYR A 543 26.66 15.25 12.79
N GLY A 544 27.56 15.95 13.51
CA GLY A 544 27.79 15.75 14.94
C GLY A 544 26.52 16.02 15.76
N LYS A 545 25.87 17.16 15.54
CA LYS A 545 24.61 17.53 16.18
C LYS A 545 23.53 16.46 15.98
N ILE A 546 23.34 15.98 14.74
CA ILE A 546 22.37 14.93 14.42
C ILE A 546 22.63 13.67 15.25
N ARG A 547 23.89 13.22 15.31
CA ARG A 547 24.26 12.01 16.07
C ARG A 547 24.04 12.18 17.57
N ASP A 548 24.42 13.33 18.12
CA ASP A 548 24.28 13.59 19.55
C ASP A 548 22.79 13.68 19.94
N GLU A 549 21.98 14.41 19.18
CA GLU A 549 20.55 14.56 19.43
C GLU A 549 19.81 13.22 19.28
N LEU A 550 20.09 12.44 18.23
CA LEU A 550 19.49 11.10 18.06
C LEU A 550 19.92 10.13 19.16
N SER A 551 21.18 10.20 19.61
CA SER A 551 21.67 9.37 20.70
C SER A 551 20.86 9.62 21.97
N VAL A 552 20.67 10.89 22.34
CA VAL A 552 19.85 11.26 23.50
C VAL A 552 18.38 10.90 23.26
N ALA A 553 17.84 11.14 22.06
CA ALA A 553 16.46 10.83 21.73
C ALA A 553 16.14 9.35 21.91
N TYR A 554 16.99 8.44 21.40
CA TYR A 554 16.78 7.00 21.54
C TYR A 554 16.91 6.54 23.00
N GLN A 555 17.80 7.13 23.80
CA GLN A 555 17.84 6.88 25.24
C GLN A 555 16.53 7.32 25.92
N ARG A 556 15.99 8.49 25.56
CA ARG A 556 14.69 8.98 26.07
C ARG A 556 13.53 8.08 25.65
N MET A 557 13.51 7.58 24.42
CA MET A 557 12.52 6.59 23.95
C MET A 557 12.60 5.29 24.76
N SER A 558 13.82 4.79 25.01
CA SER A 558 14.03 3.61 25.85
C SER A 558 13.48 3.79 27.27
N SER A 559 13.62 5.00 27.84
CA SER A 559 13.05 5.37 29.15
C SER A 559 11.60 5.87 29.09
N GLN A 560 10.90 5.69 27.96
CA GLN A 560 9.50 6.10 27.73
C GLN A 560 9.21 7.61 27.88
N ASN A 561 10.23 8.47 27.77
CA ASN A 561 10.09 9.93 27.72
C ASN A 561 9.94 10.41 26.27
N TYR A 562 8.77 10.10 25.69
CA TYR A 562 8.46 10.43 24.29
C TYR A 562 8.41 11.92 23.96
N PRO A 563 7.94 12.84 24.85
CA PRO A 563 7.91 14.27 24.53
C PRO A 563 9.31 14.87 24.30
N GLU A 564 10.27 14.57 25.17
CA GLU A 564 11.65 15.05 25.02
C GLU A 564 12.34 14.39 23.80
N ALA A 565 12.12 13.08 23.62
CA ALA A 565 12.61 12.37 22.44
C ALA A 565 12.07 12.98 21.14
N GLY A 566 10.78 13.32 21.09
CA GLY A 566 10.14 13.93 19.94
C GLY A 566 10.74 15.29 19.58
N ALA A 567 11.04 16.13 20.57
CA ALA A 567 11.69 17.43 20.35
C ALA A 567 13.11 17.27 19.77
N LEU A 568 13.89 16.32 20.29
CA LEU A 568 15.23 16.02 19.79
C LEU A 568 15.21 15.45 18.37
N VAL A 569 14.28 14.53 18.06
CA VAL A 569 14.09 14.01 16.70
C VAL A 569 13.70 15.12 15.72
N LEU A 570 12.87 16.07 16.14
CA LEU A 570 12.50 17.21 15.29
C LEU A 570 13.70 18.13 15.01
N SER A 571 14.53 18.42 16.03
CA SER A 571 15.78 19.19 15.86
C SER A 571 16.77 18.47 14.93
N ALA A 572 16.93 17.15 15.10
CA ALA A 572 17.80 16.34 14.27
C ALA A 572 17.32 16.33 12.81
N ARG A 573 16.01 16.24 12.56
CA ARG A 573 15.43 16.33 11.20
C ARG A 573 15.70 17.70 10.55
N ALA A 574 15.59 18.78 11.31
CA ALA A 574 15.92 20.12 10.80
C ALA A 574 17.42 20.20 10.43
N ALA A 575 18.30 19.68 11.29
CA ALA A 575 19.73 19.61 10.99
C ALA A 575 20.06 18.70 9.80
N MET A 576 19.32 17.61 9.57
CA MET A 576 19.47 16.76 8.38
C MET A 576 19.10 17.51 7.10
N ALA A 577 18.02 18.29 7.11
CA ALA A 577 17.62 19.12 5.98
C ALA A 577 18.69 20.19 5.68
N GLU A 578 19.20 20.84 6.71
CA GLU A 578 20.30 21.82 6.59
C GLU A 578 21.58 21.16 6.06
N LEU A 579 21.92 19.96 6.54
CA LEU A 579 23.08 19.19 6.06
C LEU A 579 22.96 18.87 4.57
N LEU A 580 21.75 18.58 4.08
CA LEU A 580 21.51 18.34 2.66
C LEU A 580 21.83 19.58 1.82
N GLU A 581 21.35 20.75 2.25
CA GLU A 581 21.62 22.02 1.56
C GLU A 581 23.11 22.41 1.59
N VAL A 582 23.75 22.30 2.75
CA VAL A 582 25.19 22.58 2.93
C VAL A 582 26.00 21.59 2.09
N GLY A 583 25.64 20.31 2.09
CA GLY A 583 26.31 19.29 1.30
C GLY A 583 26.21 19.54 -0.20
N ASP A 584 25.07 20.00 -0.71
CA ASP A 584 24.95 20.37 -2.13
C ASP A 584 25.82 21.59 -2.49
N LYS A 585 25.91 22.59 -1.61
CA LYS A 585 26.80 23.76 -1.80
C LYS A 585 28.29 23.37 -1.78
N LEU A 586 28.68 22.47 -0.88
CA LEU A 586 30.05 21.96 -0.83
C LEU A 586 30.39 21.12 -2.07
N ALA A 587 29.47 20.25 -2.48
CA ALA A 587 29.65 19.39 -3.64
C ALA A 587 29.77 20.18 -4.95
N ALA A 588 29.02 21.29 -5.10
CA ALA A 588 29.16 22.21 -6.24
C ALA A 588 30.57 22.86 -6.32
N ARG A 589 31.30 22.89 -5.21
CA ARG A 589 32.70 23.37 -5.12
C ARG A 589 33.73 22.22 -5.20
N GLY A 590 33.30 20.99 -5.47
CA GLY A 590 34.15 19.79 -5.48
C GLY A 590 34.53 19.26 -4.09
N ILE A 591 33.91 19.78 -3.02
CA ILE A 591 34.22 19.41 -1.63
C ILE A 591 33.23 18.33 -1.16
N GLY A 592 33.73 17.12 -0.93
CA GLY A 592 32.95 16.01 -0.40
C GLY A 592 33.08 15.90 1.12
N ILE A 593 31.95 15.68 1.80
CA ILE A 593 31.89 15.62 3.28
C ILE A 593 32.56 14.32 3.78
N PRO A 594 33.59 14.40 4.65
CA PRO A 594 34.26 13.21 5.20
C PRO A 594 33.49 12.67 6.42
N PHE A 595 32.36 12.01 6.21
CA PHE A 595 31.53 11.42 7.29
C PHE A 595 32.29 10.45 8.22
N TRP A 596 33.42 9.91 7.74
CA TRP A 596 34.38 9.16 8.54
C TRP A 596 35.79 9.36 8.00
N ARG A 597 36.79 9.12 8.87
CA ARG A 597 38.18 9.03 8.44
C ARG A 597 38.42 7.77 7.61
N PRO A 598 39.23 7.86 6.54
CA PRO A 598 39.57 6.74 5.66
C PRO A 598 39.99 5.46 6.39
#